data_AF-A0AAQ2JKH9-F1
#
_entry.id   AF-A0AAQ2JKH9-F1
#
_cell.length_a   1.000
_cell.length_b   1.000
_cell.length_c   1.000
_cell.angle_alpha   90.00
_cell.angle_beta   90.00
_cell.angle_gamma   90.00
#
_symmetry.space_group_name_H-M   'P 1'
#
loop_
_entity.id
_entity.type
_entity.pdbx_description
1 polymer ?
#
loop_
_entity_poly.entity_id
_entity_poly.type
_entity_poly.pdbx_seq_one_letter_code
_entity_poly.pdbx_strand_id
1 'polypeptide(L)'
;MAKVVRHPETRDVWPRALVLIGLGLLVFLALAALGLRLIFDTAPFWPLAGTQMNGSAAGPALQDFPGADLAVFRQQEDRELGMLAWVDRNGGIARIPIDDAMKLIAAQGLPEAVTPAAAGEDCALLEGQVPRAPQAGICRARADAAQPNARAPQQGQAAPAMGARP
;
A
#
# COMPACT_ATOMS: atom_id res chain seq x y z
N MET A 1 -63.04 48.14 13.45
CA MET A 1 -61.69 48.25 14.01
C MET A 1 -61.66 47.49 15.35
N ALA A 2 -61.26 46.22 15.36
CA ALA A 2 -61.23 45.42 16.60
C ALA A 2 -59.98 45.76 17.42
N LYS A 3 -60.18 46.18 18.68
CA LYS A 3 -59.09 46.48 19.62
C LYS A 3 -58.54 45.15 20.15
N VAL A 4 -57.37 44.74 19.67
CA VAL A 4 -56.67 43.56 20.20
C VAL A 4 -56.17 43.89 21.61
N VAL A 5 -56.84 43.33 22.62
CA VAL A 5 -56.41 43.42 24.02
C VAL A 5 -55.24 42.46 24.21
N ARG A 6 -54.02 43.00 24.15
CA ARG A 6 -52.81 42.27 24.55
C ARG A 6 -52.81 42.18 26.08
N HIS A 7 -52.89 40.97 26.62
CA HIS A 7 -52.72 40.75 28.06
C HIS A 7 -51.24 40.99 28.41
N PRO A 8 -50.92 41.81 29.42
CA PRO A 8 -49.55 41.93 29.91
C PRO A 8 -49.13 40.59 30.51
N GLU A 9 -48.01 40.02 30.03
CA GLU A 9 -47.45 38.79 30.57
C GLU A 9 -46.83 39.08 31.95
N THR A 10 -47.43 38.54 33.01
CA THR A 10 -47.05 38.82 34.41
C THR A 10 -46.09 37.79 35.01
N ARG A 11 -45.34 37.06 34.19
CA ARG A 11 -44.38 36.09 34.70
C ARG A 11 -43.00 36.72 34.82
N ASP A 12 -42.83 37.54 35.85
CA ASP A 12 -41.52 38.09 36.21
C ASP A 12 -40.56 36.94 36.49
N VAL A 13 -39.51 36.85 35.67
CA VAL A 13 -38.45 35.85 35.87
C VAL A 13 -37.66 36.28 37.09
N TRP A 14 -37.58 35.41 38.09
CA TRP A 14 -36.93 35.75 39.36
C TRP A 14 -35.44 36.02 39.10
N PRO A 15 -34.92 37.23 39.38
CA PRO A 15 -33.55 37.60 39.01
C PRO A 15 -32.50 36.65 39.59
N ARG A 16 -32.77 36.14 40.80
CA ARG A 16 -31.92 35.14 41.48
C ARG A 16 -31.90 33.80 40.73
N ALA A 17 -33.03 33.36 40.17
CA ALA A 17 -33.09 32.13 39.39
C ALA A 17 -32.28 32.27 38.08
N LEU A 18 -32.35 33.42 37.42
CA LEU A 18 -31.52 33.74 36.25
C LEU A 18 -30.03 33.69 36.59
N VAL A 19 -29.61 34.30 37.70
CA VAL A 19 -28.21 34.28 38.15
C VAL A 19 -27.74 32.86 38.51
N LEU A 20 -28.57 32.08 39.21
CA LEU A 20 -28.23 30.70 39.57
C LEU A 20 -28.11 29.80 38.33
N ILE A 21 -29.00 29.93 37.35
CA ILE A 21 -28.94 29.18 36.10
C ILE A 21 -27.70 29.59 35.30
N GLY A 22 -27.42 30.89 35.18
CA GLY A 22 -26.23 31.39 34.48
C GLY A 22 -24.93 30.91 35.12
N LEU A 23 -24.84 30.96 36.45
CA LEU A 23 -23.69 30.45 37.19
C LEU A 23 -23.56 28.93 37.06
N GLY A 24 -24.67 28.20 37.14
CA GLY A 24 -24.70 26.76 36.91
C GLY A 24 -24.20 26.37 35.52
N LEU A 25 -24.62 27.11 34.49
CA LEU A 25 -24.14 26.90 33.12
C LEU A 25 -22.63 27.17 33.00
N LEU A 26 -22.12 28.25 33.59
CA LEU A 26 -20.69 28.56 33.58
C LEU A 26 -19.87 27.47 34.28
N VAL A 27 -20.32 27.00 35.46
CA VAL A 27 -19.67 25.91 36.18
C VAL A 27 -19.71 24.62 35.37
N PHE A 28 -20.84 24.30 34.75
CA PHE A 28 -20.96 23.13 33.89
C PHE A 28 -20.00 23.18 32.70
N LEU A 29 -19.92 24.32 32.01
CA LEU A 29 -18.97 24.51 30.90
C LEU A 29 -17.51 24.39 31.36
N ALA A 30 -17.18 24.95 32.53
CA ALA A 30 -15.84 24.85 33.09
C ALA A 30 -15.46 23.40 33.45
N LEU A 31 -16.38 22.66 34.07
CA LEU A 31 -16.19 21.24 34.38
C LEU A 31 -16.09 20.39 33.12
N ALA A 32 -16.91 20.65 32.10
CA ALA A 32 -16.84 19.97 30.82
C ALA A 32 -15.51 20.23 30.11
N ALA A 33 -15.04 21.48 30.09
CA ALA A 33 -13.75 21.85 29.52
C ALA A 33 -12.57 21.22 30.30
N LEU A 34 -12.67 21.15 31.63
CA LEU A 34 -11.68 20.49 32.48
C LEU A 34 -11.67 18.97 32.25
N GLY A 35 -12.83 18.34 32.19
CA GLY A 35 -12.96 16.92 31.86
C GLY A 35 -12.38 16.63 30.47
N LEU A 36 -12.70 17.46 29.49
CA LEU A 36 -12.12 17.36 28.15
C LEU A 36 -10.59 17.50 28.19
N ARG A 37 -10.05 18.45 28.96
CA ARG A 37 -8.61 18.64 29.19
C ARG A 37 -7.91 17.46 29.86
N LEU A 38 -8.60 16.76 30.77
CA LEU A 38 -8.03 15.65 31.53
C LEU A 38 -8.10 14.32 30.77
N ILE A 39 -9.14 14.14 29.95
CA ILE A 39 -9.37 12.91 29.18
C ILE A 39 -8.67 12.99 27.82
N PHE A 40 -8.72 14.15 27.18
CA PHE A 40 -8.09 14.40 25.89
C PHE A 40 -6.91 15.33 26.10
N ASP A 41 -5.77 14.99 25.49
CA ASP A 41 -4.66 15.92 25.37
C ASP A 41 -5.08 17.07 24.43
N THR A 42 -5.76 18.06 24.99
CA THR A 42 -6.24 19.28 24.30
C THR A 42 -5.08 20.26 24.03
N ALA A 43 -3.85 19.75 23.94
CA ALA A 43 -2.78 20.48 23.31
C ALA A 43 -3.29 21.01 21.96
N PRO A 44 -3.26 22.33 21.72
CA PRO A 44 -3.74 22.89 20.48
C PRO A 44 -2.91 22.27 19.34
N PHE A 45 -3.55 21.42 18.52
CA PHE A 45 -2.96 20.84 17.32
C PHE A 45 -2.91 21.91 16.21
N TRP A 46 -2.31 23.06 16.50
CA TRP A 46 -2.06 24.08 15.50
C TRP A 46 -0.62 23.98 15.04
N PRO A 47 -0.45 23.59 13.78
CA PRO A 47 0.31 24.41 12.88
C PRO A 47 -0.67 25.09 11.93
N LEU A 48 -0.61 26.42 11.90
CA LEU A 48 -1.05 27.20 10.75
C LEU A 48 -0.50 26.49 9.51
N ALA A 49 -1.38 26.19 8.55
CA ALA A 49 -0.99 25.65 7.25
C ALA A 49 0.10 26.57 6.66
N GLY A 50 1.36 26.16 6.76
CA GLY A 50 2.51 26.95 6.32
C GLY A 50 3.76 26.93 7.22
N THR A 51 3.68 26.60 8.52
CA THR A 51 4.86 26.71 9.41
C THR A 51 5.33 25.42 10.09
N GLN A 52 4.83 24.26 9.65
CA GLN A 52 5.45 22.96 9.94
C GLN A 52 5.51 22.14 8.66
N MET A 53 6.42 22.53 7.76
CA MET A 53 6.86 21.72 6.63
C MET A 53 7.98 20.75 7.03
N ASN A 54 8.02 20.31 8.29
CA ASN A 54 8.74 19.09 8.62
C ASN A 54 7.77 17.95 8.30
N GLY A 55 7.97 17.37 7.12
CA GLY A 55 7.12 16.32 6.54
C GLY A 55 6.65 15.33 7.59
N SER A 56 5.36 15.01 7.55
CA SER A 56 4.78 13.93 8.34
C SER A 56 5.69 12.71 8.24
N ALA A 57 6.41 12.39 9.31
CA ALA A 57 7.31 11.25 9.39
C ALA A 57 6.58 9.90 9.22
N ALA A 58 5.24 9.92 9.15
CA ALA A 58 4.36 8.78 9.02
C ALA A 58 3.75 8.60 7.61
N GLY A 59 4.12 9.41 6.62
CA GLY A 59 3.61 9.30 5.24
C GLY A 59 4.69 9.50 4.18
N PRO A 60 4.50 9.00 2.95
CA PRO A 60 5.42 9.31 1.85
C PRO A 60 5.48 10.84 1.67
N ALA A 61 6.70 11.38 1.63
CA ALA A 61 6.90 12.81 1.38
C ALA A 61 6.29 13.17 0.02
N LEU A 62 5.63 14.33 -0.03
CA LEU A 62 5.12 14.85 -1.29
C LEU A 62 6.33 15.25 -2.17
N GLN A 63 6.34 14.79 -3.41
CA GLN A 63 7.38 15.18 -4.37
C GLN A 63 7.22 16.66 -4.74
N ASP A 64 8.25 17.47 -4.51
CA ASP A 64 8.18 18.93 -4.68
C ASP A 64 8.04 19.37 -6.16
N PHE A 65 8.79 18.72 -7.07
CA PHE A 65 8.87 19.11 -8.49
C PHE A 65 8.71 17.91 -9.45
N PRO A 66 7.55 17.26 -9.49
CA PRO A 66 7.37 16.01 -10.23
C PRO A 66 7.68 16.14 -11.73
N GLY A 67 7.42 17.30 -12.34
CA GLY A 67 7.71 17.52 -13.76
C GLY A 67 9.20 17.61 -14.09
N ALA A 68 9.99 18.28 -13.24
CA ALA A 68 11.43 18.40 -13.42
C ALA A 68 12.12 17.06 -13.17
N ASP A 69 11.72 16.36 -12.11
CA ASP A 69 12.25 15.05 -11.74
C ASP A 69 11.98 14.02 -12.84
N LEU A 70 10.76 14.01 -13.40
CA LEU A 70 10.41 13.13 -14.51
C LEU A 70 11.25 13.43 -15.77
N ALA A 71 11.51 14.71 -16.07
CA ALA A 71 12.33 15.08 -17.22
C ALA A 71 13.78 14.62 -17.06
N VAL A 72 14.35 14.77 -15.87
CA VAL A 72 15.70 14.28 -15.54
C VAL A 72 15.76 12.76 -15.62
N PHE A 73 14.75 12.07 -15.07
CA PHE A 73 14.67 10.61 -15.10
C PHE A 73 14.62 10.09 -16.54
N ARG A 74 13.73 10.63 -17.38
CA ARG A 74 13.64 10.27 -18.81
C ARG A 74 14.95 10.51 -19.55
N GLN A 75 15.62 11.63 -19.27
CA GLN A 75 16.91 11.93 -19.90
C GLN A 75 17.99 10.90 -19.50
N GLN A 76 17.96 10.40 -18.27
CA GLN A 76 18.87 9.34 -17.83
C GLN A 76 18.57 8.03 -18.54
N GLU A 77 17.29 7.64 -18.64
CA GLU A 77 16.86 6.46 -19.39
C GLU A 77 17.29 6.53 -20.85
N ASP A 78 17.02 7.65 -21.54
CA ASP A 78 17.39 7.84 -22.95
C ASP A 78 18.89 7.70 -23.19
N ARG A 79 19.71 8.20 -22.27
CA ARG A 79 21.18 8.05 -22.34
C ARG A 79 21.58 6.59 -22.22
N GLU A 80 21.01 5.86 -21.25
CA GLU A 80 21.30 4.45 -21.03
C GLU A 80 20.89 3.55 -22.20
N LEU A 81 19.80 3.88 -22.89
CA LEU A 81 19.30 3.15 -24.05
C LEU A 81 20.10 3.41 -25.33
N GLY A 82 20.74 4.58 -25.43
CA GLY A 82 21.50 5.01 -26.60
C GLY A 82 22.99 4.66 -26.58
N MET A 83 23.50 4.09 -25.48
CA MET A 83 24.94 3.88 -25.29
C MET A 83 25.31 2.41 -25.12
N LEU A 84 26.46 2.06 -25.70
CA LEU A 84 27.06 0.75 -25.54
C LEU A 84 27.83 0.70 -24.22
N ALA A 85 27.53 -0.29 -23.38
CA ALA A 85 28.15 -0.43 -22.06
C ALA A 85 28.26 -1.90 -21.65
N TRP A 86 29.22 -2.22 -20.79
CA TRP A 86 29.29 -3.55 -20.17
C TRP A 86 28.33 -3.60 -18.98
N VAL A 87 27.49 -4.64 -18.92
CA VAL A 87 26.63 -4.93 -17.74
C VAL A 87 27.39 -5.83 -16.78
N ASP A 88 27.94 -6.92 -17.30
CA ASP A 88 28.86 -7.79 -16.58
C ASP A 88 29.98 -8.21 -17.53
N ARG A 89 31.18 -7.67 -17.29
CA ARG A 89 32.36 -7.97 -18.09
C ARG A 89 32.84 -9.40 -17.90
N ASN A 90 32.69 -9.97 -16.69
CA ASN A 90 33.16 -11.31 -16.38
C ASN A 90 32.20 -12.38 -16.95
N GLY A 91 30.90 -12.11 -16.91
CA GLY A 91 29.86 -12.92 -17.54
C GLY A 91 29.72 -12.73 -19.05
N GLY A 92 30.47 -11.79 -19.66
CA GLY A 92 30.39 -11.49 -21.09
C GLY A 92 29.08 -10.80 -21.52
N ILE A 93 28.36 -10.17 -20.59
CA ILE A 93 27.07 -9.53 -20.82
C ILE A 93 27.28 -8.04 -21.10
N ALA A 94 26.98 -7.62 -22.32
CA ALA A 94 27.02 -6.22 -22.73
C ALA A 94 25.61 -5.69 -23.06
N ARG A 95 25.41 -4.40 -22.80
CA ARG A 95 24.27 -3.62 -23.26
C ARG A 95 24.62 -2.99 -24.60
N ILE A 96 23.75 -3.20 -25.58
CA ILE A 96 23.84 -2.59 -26.91
C ILE A 96 22.70 -1.57 -27.09
N PRO A 97 22.91 -0.47 -27.84
CA PRO A 97 21.85 0.46 -28.18
C PRO A 97 20.70 -0.25 -28.90
N ILE A 98 19.46 0.15 -28.60
CA ILE A 98 18.26 -0.51 -29.17
C ILE A 98 18.28 -0.45 -30.71
N ASP A 99 18.66 0.68 -31.30
CA ASP A 99 18.71 0.83 -32.76
C ASP A 99 19.68 -0.17 -33.41
N ASP A 100 20.80 -0.44 -32.76
CA ASP A 100 21.79 -1.39 -33.27
C ASP A 100 21.35 -2.84 -33.04
N ALA A 101 20.69 -3.12 -31.90
CA ALA A 101 20.04 -4.41 -31.67
C ALA A 101 19.01 -4.73 -32.75
N MET A 102 18.16 -3.75 -33.11
CA MET A 102 17.16 -3.89 -34.17
C MET A 102 17.82 -4.19 -35.52
N LYS A 103 18.90 -3.47 -35.87
CA LYS A 103 19.65 -3.71 -37.12
C LYS A 103 20.28 -5.11 -37.15
N LEU A 104 20.86 -5.55 -36.03
CA LEU A 104 21.47 -6.87 -35.92
C LEU A 104 20.43 -7.98 -36.11
N ILE A 105 19.28 -7.87 -35.44
CA ILE A 105 18.19 -8.84 -35.59
C ILE A 105 17.63 -8.82 -37.02
N ALA A 106 17.45 -7.64 -37.61
CA ALA A 106 16.99 -7.52 -38.99
C ALA A 106 17.96 -8.15 -40.01
N ALA A 107 19.27 -8.07 -39.75
CA ALA A 107 20.30 -8.63 -40.61
C ALA A 107 20.55 -10.13 -40.41
N GLN A 108 20.49 -10.62 -39.17
CA GLN A 108 20.92 -11.97 -38.79
C GLN A 108 19.77 -12.91 -38.44
N GLY A 109 18.55 -12.39 -38.29
CA GLY A 109 17.41 -13.13 -37.74
C GLY A 109 17.43 -13.17 -36.21
N LEU A 110 16.36 -13.72 -35.61
CA LEU A 110 16.32 -13.92 -34.16
C LEU A 110 17.29 -15.06 -33.77
N PRO A 111 18.14 -14.87 -32.75
CA PRO A 111 18.95 -15.96 -32.22
C PRO A 111 18.06 -17.03 -31.58
N GLU A 112 18.49 -18.28 -31.66
CA GLU A 112 17.83 -19.37 -30.96
C GLU A 112 17.88 -19.10 -29.46
N ALA A 113 16.71 -19.14 -28.80
CA ALA A 113 16.60 -18.73 -27.41
C ALA A 113 17.46 -19.64 -26.52
N VAL A 114 18.52 -19.07 -25.96
CA VAL A 114 19.30 -19.75 -24.93
C VAL A 114 18.43 -19.82 -23.68
N THR A 115 17.99 -21.02 -23.31
CA THR A 115 17.20 -21.23 -22.09
C THR A 115 18.04 -20.77 -20.90
N PRO A 116 17.61 -19.73 -20.15
CA PRO A 116 18.38 -19.29 -18.99
C PRO A 116 18.39 -20.39 -17.94
N ALA A 117 19.56 -20.69 -17.38
CA ALA A 117 19.69 -21.62 -16.25
C ALA A 117 18.88 -21.19 -15.01
N ALA A 118 18.48 -19.91 -14.94
CA ALA A 118 17.72 -19.30 -13.84
C ALA A 118 16.20 -19.57 -13.86
N ALA A 119 15.66 -20.23 -14.90
CA ALA A 119 14.21 -20.48 -15.01
C ALA A 119 13.61 -21.24 -13.80
N GLY A 120 14.42 -21.98 -13.06
CA GLY A 120 14.00 -22.65 -11.82
C GLY A 120 13.84 -21.71 -10.62
N GLU A 121 14.71 -20.71 -10.48
CA GLU A 121 14.65 -19.72 -9.39
C GLU A 121 13.46 -18.77 -9.59
N ASP A 122 13.20 -18.39 -10.84
CA ASP A 122 12.05 -17.56 -11.22
C ASP A 122 10.72 -18.24 -10.89
N CYS A 123 10.62 -19.55 -11.16
CA CYS A 123 9.42 -20.33 -10.81
C CYS A 123 9.21 -20.41 -9.29
N ALA A 124 10.28 -20.56 -8.50
CA ALA A 124 10.18 -20.55 -7.04
C ALA A 124 9.68 -19.20 -6.49
N LEU A 125 10.14 -18.08 -7.05
CA LEU A 125 9.66 -16.74 -6.70
C LEU A 125 8.19 -16.53 -7.07
N LEU A 126 7.79 -16.95 -8.27
CA LEU A 126 6.41 -16.83 -8.74
C LEU A 126 5.43 -17.63 -7.88
N GLU A 127 5.82 -18.82 -7.44
CA GLU A 127 5.01 -19.65 -6.56
C GLU A 127 4.94 -19.09 -5.13
N GLY A 128 6.04 -18.53 -4.62
CA GLY A 128 6.08 -17.95 -3.28
C GLY A 128 5.36 -16.61 -3.14
N GLN A 129 5.52 -15.72 -4.12
CA GLN A 129 5.02 -14.34 -4.04
C GLN A 129 3.69 -14.14 -4.77
N VAL A 130 3.43 -14.91 -5.85
CA VAL A 130 2.24 -14.70 -6.71
C VAL A 130 1.54 -16.02 -7.06
N PRO A 131 1.09 -16.80 -6.06
CA PRO A 131 0.63 -18.18 -6.26
C PRO A 131 -0.61 -18.34 -7.15
N ARG A 132 -1.42 -17.28 -7.31
CA ARG A 132 -2.63 -17.30 -8.16
C ARG A 132 -2.37 -16.97 -9.63
N ALA A 133 -1.18 -16.50 -9.98
CA ALA A 133 -0.95 -16.10 -11.35
C ALA A 133 -0.87 -17.34 -12.27
N PRO A 134 -1.38 -17.26 -13.52
CA PRO A 134 -1.39 -18.41 -14.43
C PRO A 134 0.02 -18.97 -14.67
N GLN A 135 1.05 -18.13 -14.64
CA GLN A 135 2.45 -18.53 -14.73
C GLN A 135 2.92 -19.46 -13.62
N ALA A 136 2.42 -19.31 -12.38
CA ALA A 136 2.75 -20.22 -11.29
C ALA A 136 2.13 -21.61 -11.50
N GLY A 137 1.02 -21.70 -12.24
CA GLY A 137 0.45 -22.98 -12.69
C GLY A 137 1.31 -23.66 -13.76
N ILE A 138 1.88 -22.87 -14.68
CA ILE A 138 2.78 -23.37 -15.73
C ILE A 138 4.09 -23.89 -15.13
N CYS A 139 4.63 -23.19 -14.12
CA CYS A 139 5.82 -23.64 -13.36
C CYS A 139 5.60 -25.00 -12.69
N ARG A 140 4.49 -25.16 -11.95
CA ARG A 140 4.12 -26.45 -11.34
C ARG A 140 3.93 -27.56 -12.37
N ALA A 141 3.21 -27.29 -13.46
CA ALA A 141 2.98 -28.27 -14.52
C ALA A 141 4.29 -28.71 -15.20
N ARG A 142 5.25 -27.80 -15.41
CA ARG A 142 6.58 -28.13 -15.94
C ARG A 142 7.42 -28.93 -14.94
N ALA A 143 7.36 -28.61 -13.65
CA ALA A 143 8.03 -29.37 -12.60
C ALA A 143 7.47 -30.80 -12.51
N ASP A 144 6.15 -30.96 -12.56
CA ASP A 144 5.48 -32.27 -12.60
C ASP A 144 5.88 -33.08 -13.85
N ALA A 145 6.03 -32.43 -15.01
CA ALA A 145 6.45 -33.09 -16.26
C ALA A 145 7.93 -33.50 -16.29
N ALA A 146 8.80 -32.79 -15.55
CA ALA A 146 10.23 -33.09 -15.45
C ALA A 146 10.53 -34.28 -14.52
N GLN A 147 9.57 -34.71 -13.69
CA GLN A 147 9.73 -35.79 -12.70
C GLN A 147 8.81 -36.99 -13.00
N PRO A 148 8.99 -37.74 -14.11
CA PRO A 148 8.03 -38.76 -14.53
C PRO A 148 7.91 -39.99 -13.60
N ASN A 149 8.82 -40.20 -12.63
CA ASN A 149 8.88 -41.44 -11.83
C ASN A 149 8.62 -41.28 -10.32
N ALA A 150 8.12 -40.15 -9.82
CA ALA A 150 7.92 -39.96 -8.36
C ALA A 150 6.49 -40.21 -7.84
N ARG A 151 5.47 -40.34 -8.69
CA ARG A 151 4.09 -40.60 -8.25
C ARG A 151 3.72 -42.08 -8.32
N ALA A 152 4.15 -42.86 -7.33
CA ALA A 152 3.40 -44.06 -6.96
C ALA A 152 2.18 -43.63 -6.12
N PRO A 153 0.96 -44.11 -6.42
CA PRO A 153 -0.21 -43.80 -5.59
C PRO A 153 -0.07 -44.52 -4.25
N GLN A 154 -0.15 -43.79 -3.13
CA GLN A 154 -0.29 -44.39 -1.81
C GLN A 154 -1.64 -45.12 -1.74
N GLN A 155 -1.61 -46.41 -2.04
CA GLN A 155 -2.71 -47.34 -1.80
C GLN A 155 -2.64 -47.83 -0.34
N GLY A 156 -3.76 -47.71 0.38
CA GLY A 156 -4.12 -48.60 1.47
C GLY A 156 -3.61 -48.25 2.86
N GLN A 157 -4.26 -47.29 3.53
CA GLN A 157 -4.43 -47.38 4.98
C GLN A 157 -5.78 -48.04 5.25
N ALA A 158 -5.76 -49.38 5.27
CA ALA A 158 -6.85 -50.18 5.78
C ALA A 158 -6.93 -49.96 7.30
N ALA A 159 -8.10 -49.52 7.77
CA ALA A 159 -8.40 -49.50 9.19
C ALA A 159 -8.53 -50.94 9.72
N PRO A 160 -7.83 -51.35 10.79
CA PRO A 160 -8.18 -52.56 11.51
C PRO A 160 -9.24 -52.26 12.57
N ALA A 161 -10.39 -52.90 12.42
CA ALA A 161 -11.37 -53.11 13.47
C ALA A 161 -10.96 -54.31 14.34
N MET A 162 -10.91 -54.12 15.67
CA MET A 162 -10.94 -55.13 16.75
C MET A 162 -11.12 -54.32 18.05
N GLY A 163 -12.05 -54.52 18.96
CA GLY A 163 -12.82 -55.72 19.31
C GLY A 163 -12.49 -56.12 20.76
N ALA A 164 -13.42 -55.84 21.68
CA ALA A 164 -13.63 -56.45 23.02
C ALA A 164 -12.64 -56.19 24.19
N ARG A 165 -13.15 -55.48 25.23
CA ARG A 165 -13.40 -55.87 26.66
C ARG A 165 -12.46 -56.89 27.37
N PRO A 166 -12.28 -56.85 28.71
CA PRO A 166 -13.29 -56.62 29.77
C PRO A 166 -13.44 -55.18 30.30
#